data_AF-X1I414-F1
#
_entry.id   AF-X1I414-F1
#
_cell.length_a   1.000
_cell.length_b   1.000
_cell.length_c   1.000
_cell.angle_alpha   90.00
_cell.angle_beta   90.00
_cell.angle_gamma   90.00
#
_symmetry.space_group_name_H-M   'P 1'
#
loop_
_entity.id
_entity.type
_entity.pdbx_description
1 polymer ?
#
loop_
_entity_poly.entity_id
_entity_poly.type
_entity_poly.pdbx_seq_one_letter_code
_entity_poly.pdbx_strand_id
1 'polypeptide(L)' 'MKKVLVDTDVIYDLLAKREPYYTFAARLFTKADHNKVKLFISALTIANMHYMLSRLKSDKEARKY' A
#
# COMPACT_ATOMS: atom_id res chain seq x y z
N MET A 1 -0.71 -10.68 20.30
CA MET A 1 -0.74 -9.68 19.19
C MET A 1 -0.95 -10.41 17.87
N LYS A 2 -1.98 -10.05 17.09
CA LYS A 2 -2.26 -10.72 15.81
C LYS A 2 -1.18 -10.37 14.77
N LYS A 3 -0.74 -11.36 13.99
CA LYS A 3 0.21 -11.21 12.89
C LYS A 3 -0.57 -11.33 11.58
N VAL A 4 -0.43 -10.37 10.68
CA VAL A 4 -1.18 -10.31 9.42
C VAL A 4 -0.19 -10.15 8.29
N LEU A 5 -0.25 -11.04 7.30
CA LEU A 5 0.44 -10.86 6.03
C LEU A 5 -0.45 -9.97 5.14
N VAL A 6 0.12 -8.90 4.62
CA VAL A 6 -0.58 -7.88 3.83
C VAL A 6 -0.21 -8.05 2.37
N ASP A 7 -1.23 -8.10 1.52
CA ASP A 7 -1.05 -8.13 0.06
C ASP A 7 -0.61 -6.76 -0.46
N THR A 8 0.06 -6.75 -1.61
CA THR A 8 0.49 -5.57 -2.37
C THR A 8 -0.68 -4.63 -2.63
N ASP A 9 -1.86 -5.15 -2.99
CA ASP A 9 -3.03 -4.32 -3.30
C ASP A 9 -3.51 -3.50 -2.10
N VAL A 10 -3.44 -4.04 -0.88
CA VAL A 10 -3.85 -3.32 0.34
C VAL A 10 -2.87 -2.18 0.66
N ILE A 11 -1.58 -2.38 0.37
CA ILE A 11 -0.58 -1.30 0.48
C ILE A 11 -0.84 -0.25 -0.60
N TYR A 12 -1.14 -0.68 -1.81
CA TYR A 12 -1.46 0.21 -2.92
C TYR A 12 -2.72 1.05 -2.63
N ASP A 13 -3.76 0.44 -2.05
CA ASP A 13 -4.97 1.13 -1.62
C ASP A 13 -4.67 2.29 -0.68
N LEU A 14 -3.77 2.08 0.28
CA LEU A 14 -3.32 3.10 1.21
C LEU A 14 -2.55 4.21 0.49
N LEU A 15 -1.51 3.85 -0.28
CA LEU A 15 -0.58 4.83 -0.86
C LEU A 15 -1.21 5.65 -2.00
N ALA A 16 -2.04 5.00 -2.83
CA ALA A 16 -2.71 5.65 -3.95
C ALA A 16 -4.03 6.30 -3.57
N LYS A 17 -4.48 6.15 -2.31
CA LYS A 17 -5.83 6.55 -1.85
C LYS A 17 -6.92 5.98 -2.76
N ARG A 18 -6.82 4.68 -3.08
CA ARG A 18 -7.74 4.03 -4.04
C ARG A 18 -9.10 3.79 -3.38
N GLU A 19 -10.10 4.51 -3.85
CA GLU A 19 -11.49 4.27 -3.44
C GLU A 19 -12.04 2.99 -4.12
N PRO A 20 -12.92 2.23 -3.45
CA PRO A 20 -13.49 2.47 -2.11
C PRO A 20 -12.67 1.89 -0.93
N TYR A 21 -11.47 1.35 -1.19
CA TYR A 21 -10.74 0.51 -0.24
C TYR A 21 -9.82 1.28 0.72
N TYR A 22 -9.49 2.53 0.38
CA TYR A 22 -8.59 3.39 1.13
C TYR A 22 -8.90 3.43 2.63
N THR A 23 -10.17 3.64 3.00
CA THR A 23 -10.58 3.74 4.41
C THR A 23 -10.31 2.45 5.19
N PHE A 24 -10.48 1.28 4.55
CA PHE A 24 -10.21 -0.01 5.17
C PHE A 24 -8.72 -0.24 5.37
N ALA A 25 -7.91 0.07 4.35
CA ALA A 25 -6.46 -0.01 4.42
C ALA A 25 -5.92 0.95 5.50
N ALA A 26 -6.31 2.23 5.46
CA ALA A 26 -5.93 3.23 6.46
C ALA A 26 -6.19 2.73 7.89
N ARG A 27 -7.38 2.19 8.15
CA ARG A 27 -7.74 1.65 9.47
C ARG A 27 -6.85 0.46 9.88
N LEU A 28 -6.45 -0.41 8.95
CA LEU A 28 -5.54 -1.52 9.23
C LEU A 28 -4.15 -1.00 9.63
N PHE A 29 -3.61 -0.03 8.88
CA PHE A 29 -2.29 0.53 9.15
C PHE A 29 -2.27 1.40 10.41
N THR A 30 -3.32 2.15 10.72
CA THR A 30 -3.46 2.85 12.02
C THR A 30 -3.45 1.89 13.20
N LYS A 31 -4.09 0.71 13.08
CA LYS A 31 -4.03 -0.32 14.13
C LYS A 31 -2.61 -0.87 14.30
N ALA A 32 -1.85 -0.98 13.21
CA ALA A 32 -0.46 -1.41 13.26
C ALA A 32 0.43 -0.36 13.94
N ASP A 33 0.22 0.91 13.60
CA ASP A 33 0.92 2.06 14.20
C ASP A 33 0.68 2.14 15.72
N HIS A 34 -0.55 1.88 16.17
CA HIS A 34 -0.90 1.75 17.59
C HIS A 34 -0.49 0.40 18.23
N ASN A 35 0.40 -0.37 17.60
CA ASN A 35 0.89 -1.68 18.07
C ASN A 35 -0.22 -2.71 18.39
N LYS A 36 -1.41 -2.59 17.78
CA LYS A 36 -2.52 -3.53 18.00
C LYS A 36 -2.42 -4.77 17.11
N VAL A 37 -1.75 -4.65 15.96
CA VAL A 37 -1.51 -5.72 14.98
C VAL A 37 -0.09 -5.59 14.45
N LYS A 38 0.60 -6.70 14.19
CA LYS A 38 1.88 -6.69 13.49
C LYS A 38 1.66 -7.08 12.03
N LEU A 39 2.01 -6.18 11.12
CA LEU A 39 1.90 -6.40 9.68
C LEU A 39 3.22 -6.96 9.14
N PHE A 40 3.11 -7.86 8.16
CA PHE A 40 4.20 -8.42 7.40
C PHE A 40 3.87 -8.30 5.92
N ILE A 41 4.90 -8.24 5.08
CA ILE A 41 4.78 -8.27 3.63
C ILE A 41 5.75 -9.31 3.07
N SER A 42 5.49 -9.81 1.87
CA SER A 42 6.46 -10.65 1.17
C SER A 42 7.60 -9.79 0.60
N ALA A 43 8.76 -10.39 0.33
CA ALA A 43 9.83 -9.69 -0.40
C ALA A 43 9.38 -9.27 -1.81
N LEU A 44 8.54 -10.07 -2.46
CA LEU A 44 7.99 -9.78 -3.78
C LEU A 44 7.10 -8.53 -3.79
N THR A 45 6.39 -8.27 -2.69
CA THR A 45 5.58 -7.07 -2.51
C THR A 45 6.42 -5.79 -2.68
N ILE A 46 7.68 -5.79 -2.25
CA ILE A 46 8.58 -4.63 -2.43
C ILE A 46 8.86 -4.39 -3.92
N ALA A 47 9.18 -5.44 -4.68
CA ALA A 47 9.46 -5.32 -6.12
C ALA A 47 8.22 -4.87 -6.90
N ASN A 48 7.05 -5.44 -6.59
CA ASN A 48 5.78 -5.06 -7.22
C ASN A 48 5.42 -3.60 -6.93
N MET A 49 5.55 -3.15 -5.68
CA MET A 49 5.30 -1.76 -5.31
C MET A 49 6.24 -0.79 -6.02
N HIS A 50 7.54 -1.14 -6.10
CA HIS A 50 8.51 -0.31 -6.82
C HIS A 50 8.13 -0.15 -8.30
N TYR A 51 7.76 -1.25 -8.98
CA TYR A 51 7.32 -1.22 -10.37
C TYR A 51 6.02 -0.41 -10.57
N MET A 52 5.03 -0.59 -9.69
CA MET A 52 3.76 0.16 -9.80
C MET A 52 3.96 1.67 -9.59
N LEU A 53 4.75 2.04 -8.57
CA LEU A 53 5.01 3.44 -8.25
C LEU A 53 5.86 4.14 -9.32
N SER A 54 6.83 3.45 -9.93
CA SER A 54 7.64 4.02 -11.01
C SER A 54 6.79 4.35 -12.25
N ARG A 55 5.82 3.49 -12.58
CA ARG A 55 4.87 3.74 -13.67
C ARG A 55 3.93 4.90 -13.39
N LEU A 56 3.40 5.01 -12.17
CA LEU A 56 2.55 6.14 -11.81
C LEU A 56 3.26 7.50 -11.88
N LYS A 57 4.56 7.54 -11.55
CA LYS A 57 5.37 8.76 -11.71
C LYS A 57 5.55 9.10 -13.19
N SER A 58 5.92 8.11 -14.00
CA SER A 58 6.05 8.26 -15.46
C SER A 58 4.76 8.79 -16.09
N ASP A 59 3.60 8.23 -15.73
CA ASP A 59 2.32 8.67 -16.27
C ASP A 59 1.94 10.09 -15.83
N LYS A 60 2.29 10.48 -14.59
CA LYS A 60 2.09 11.85 -14.10
C LYS A 60 3.01 12.86 -14.78
N GLU A 61 4.25 12.49 -15.08
CA GLU A 61 5.20 13.33 -15.80
C GLU A 61 4.82 13.46 -17.28
N ALA A 62 4.34 12.39 -17.92
CA ALA A 62 3.87 12.42 -19.30
C ALA A 62 2.65 13.33 -19.51
N ARG A 63 1.77 13.44 -18.51
CA ARG A 63 0.58 14.33 -18.54
C ARG A 63 0.90 15.81 -18.25
N LYS A 64 2.14 16.14 -17.91
CA LYS A 64 2.56 17.53 -17.62
C LYS A 64 3.00 18.31 -18.87
N TYR A 65 3.10 17.64 -20.02
CA TYR A 65 3.38 18.20 -21.33
C TYR A 65 2.18 17.97 -22.25
#